data_AF-A0A7H0HCG6-F1
#
_entry.id   AF-A0A7H0HCG6-F1
#
_cell.length_a   1.000
_cell.length_b   1.000
_cell.length_c   1.000
_cell.angle_alpha   90.00
_cell.angle_beta   90.00
_cell.angle_gamma   90.00
#
_symmetry.space_group_name_H-M   'P 1'
#
loop_
_entity.id
_entity.type
_entity.pdbx_description
1 polymer ?
#
loop_
_entity_poly.entity_id
_entity_poly.type
_entity_poly.pdbx_seq_one_letter_code
_entity_poly.pdbx_strand_id
1 'polypeptide(L)' 'MPRTATAPATATETACDLSQRFVRVLGRRDNGFVEFAFSVGWPELSVELMLPAPAFEAFCAAHRVRRLDD' A
#
# COMPACT_ATOMS: atom_id res chain seq x y z
N MET A 1 -38.87 14.68 7.73
CA MET A 1 -37.40 14.63 7.89
C MET A 1 -36.86 13.60 6.91
N PRO A 2 -36.25 13.96 5.77
CA PRO A 2 -35.60 12.97 4.92
C PRO A 2 -34.24 12.64 5.52
N ARG A 3 -34.06 11.41 5.98
CA ARG A 3 -32.73 10.89 6.34
C ARG A 3 -31.94 10.74 5.03
N THR A 4 -30.72 11.25 5.06
CA THR A 4 -29.70 11.23 4.02
C THR A 4 -29.65 9.90 3.27
N ALA A 5 -29.69 9.97 1.93
CA ALA A 5 -29.37 8.87 1.05
C ALA A 5 -27.87 8.54 1.22
N THR A 6 -27.56 7.33 1.68
CA THR A 6 -26.26 6.70 1.43
C THR A 6 -26.27 6.29 -0.03
N ALA A 7 -25.60 7.07 -0.87
CA ALA A 7 -25.17 6.57 -2.17
C ALA A 7 -24.09 5.52 -1.89
N PRO A 8 -24.19 4.28 -2.42
CA PRO A 8 -23.03 3.41 -2.45
C PRO A 8 -21.97 4.14 -3.28
N ALA A 9 -20.81 4.38 -2.70
CA ALA A 9 -19.64 4.79 -3.45
C ALA A 9 -19.50 3.79 -4.61
N THR A 10 -19.54 4.29 -5.83
CA THR A 10 -19.17 3.58 -7.04
C THR A 10 -17.77 3.00 -6.85
N ALA A 11 -17.71 1.77 -6.34
CA ALA A 11 -16.54 0.92 -6.48
C ALA A 11 -16.42 0.68 -7.98
N THR A 12 -15.62 1.52 -8.63
CA THR A 12 -15.21 1.27 -10.01
C THR A 12 -14.57 -0.10 -9.96
N GLU A 13 -15.25 -1.06 -10.57
CA GLU A 13 -14.93 -2.48 -10.68
C GLU A 13 -13.63 -2.64 -11.48
N THR A 14 -12.55 -2.11 -10.92
CA THR A 14 -11.20 -2.25 -11.44
C THR A 14 -10.75 -3.55 -10.82
N ALA A 15 -10.84 -4.63 -11.61
CA ALA A 15 -10.43 -5.97 -11.20
C ALA A 15 -9.17 -5.88 -10.34
N CYS A 16 -9.34 -6.27 -9.08
CA CYS A 16 -8.31 -6.31 -8.07
C CYS A 16 -7.23 -7.31 -8.48
N ASP A 17 -6.24 -6.82 -9.21
CA ASP A 17 -5.17 -7.67 -9.71
C ASP A 17 -4.23 -8.02 -8.55
N LEU A 18 -4.44 -9.19 -7.95
CA LEU A 18 -3.60 -9.73 -6.87
C LEU A 18 -2.14 -9.94 -7.29
N SER A 19 -1.82 -9.82 -8.59
CA SER A 19 -0.44 -9.85 -9.08
C SER A 19 0.25 -8.49 -8.96
N GLN A 20 -0.51 -7.40 -8.77
CA GLN A 20 0.02 -6.08 -8.46
C GLN A 20 0.31 -5.96 -6.97
N ARG A 21 1.57 -5.60 -6.68
CA ARG A 21 2.05 -5.29 -5.34
C ARG A 21 2.37 -3.82 -5.29
N PHE A 22 1.95 -3.16 -4.23
CA PHE A 22 2.16 -1.74 -4.01
C PHE A 22 2.95 -1.54 -2.73
N VAL A 23 3.79 -0.51 -2.72
CA VAL A 23 4.52 -0.12 -1.52
C VAL A 23 4.43 1.40 -1.38
N ARG A 24 4.18 1.87 -0.16
CA ARG A 24 4.14 3.28 0.20
C ARG A 24 5.03 3.50 1.41
N VAL A 25 6.04 4.34 1.28
CA VAL A 25 6.93 4.65 2.40
C VAL A 25 6.19 5.60 3.35
N LEU A 26 6.05 5.21 4.61
CA LEU A 26 5.41 6.01 5.64
C LEU A 26 6.42 6.92 6.33
N GLY A 27 7.66 6.44 6.48
CA GLY A 27 8.72 7.19 7.13
C GLY A 27 10.05 6.45 7.04
N ARG A 28 11.14 7.20 7.22
CA ARG A 28 12.48 6.66 7.42
C ARG A 28 12.95 7.09 8.80
N ARG A 29 13.43 6.14 9.58
CA ARG A 29 13.93 6.35 10.93
C ARG A 29 15.44 6.54 10.89
N ASP A 30 15.95 7.35 11.81
CA ASP A 30 17.38 7.68 11.94
C ASP A 30 18.25 6.47 12.32
N ASN A 31 17.63 5.41 12.85
CA ASN A 31 18.26 4.13 13.16
C ASN A 31 18.44 3.23 11.92
N GLY A 32 18.16 3.73 10.71
CA GLY A 32 18.33 3.00 9.45
C GLY A 32 17.16 2.10 9.07
N PHE A 33 16.04 2.18 9.79
CA PHE A 33 14.80 1.47 9.45
C PHE A 33 13.89 2.31 8.57
N VAL A 34 13.14 1.64 7.70
CA VAL A 34 12.16 2.20 6.80
C VAL A 34 10.81 1.61 7.17
N GLU A 35 9.87 2.48 7.49
CA GLU A 35 8.47 2.13 7.67
C GLU A 35 7.74 2.30 6.36
N PHE A 36 7.00 1.27 5.97
CA PHE A 36 6.27 1.26 4.73
C PHE A 36 5.00 0.44 4.87
N ALA A 37 3.97 0.87 4.14
CA ALA A 37 2.76 0.11 3.93
C ALA A 37 2.92 -0.72 2.65
N PHE A 38 2.61 -2.01 2.70
CA PHE A 38 2.62 -2.91 1.55
C PHE A 38 1.21 -3.43 1.27
N SER A 39 0.76 -3.31 0.04
CA SER A 39 -0.59 -3.72 -0.37
C SER A 39 -0.54 -4.66 -1.57
N VAL A 40 -1.52 -5.55 -1.69
CA VAL A 40 -1.62 -6.51 -2.80
C VAL A 40 -3.02 -6.43 -3.41
N GLY A 41 -3.10 -6.16 -4.71
CA GLY A 41 -4.36 -5.93 -5.43
C GLY A 41 -5.01 -4.60 -5.08
N TRP A 42 -5.37 -4.40 -3.81
CA TRP A 42 -6.02 -3.18 -3.34
C TRP A 42 -5.05 -2.31 -2.56
N PRO A 43 -4.86 -1.03 -2.96
CA PRO A 43 -4.01 -0.11 -2.21
C PRO A 43 -4.55 0.17 -0.79
N GLU A 44 -5.86 0.10 -0.59
CA GLU A 44 -6.54 0.29 0.70
C GLU A 44 -6.28 -0.84 1.70
N LEU A 45 -5.99 -2.07 1.22
CA LEU A 45 -5.67 -3.22 2.07
C LEU A 45 -4.15 -3.37 2.17
N SER A 46 -3.58 -2.56 3.06
CA SER A 46 -2.13 -2.49 3.28
C SER A 46 -1.73 -3.05 4.65
N VAL A 47 -0.59 -3.72 4.71
CA VAL A 47 0.09 -4.08 5.96
C VAL A 47 1.24 -3.12 6.24
N GLU A 48 1.29 -2.59 7.45
CA GLU A 48 2.39 -1.72 7.89
C GLU A 48 3.56 -2.59 8.36
N LEU A 49 4.72 -2.37 7.73
CA LEU A 49 5.95 -3.11 7.98
C LEU A 49 7.09 -2.13 8.24
N MET A 50 8.06 -2.57 9.04
CA MET A 50 9.29 -1.84 9.29
C MET A 50 10.46 -2.77 9.01
N LEU A 51 11.34 -2.37 8.09
CA LEU A 51 12.56 -3.13 7.75
C LEU A 51 13.77 -2.20 7.67
N PRO A 52 14.99 -2.69 7.92
CA PRO A 52 16.20 -1.95 7.58
C PRO A 52 16.22 -1.55 6.10
N ALA A 53 16.79 -0.39 5.77
CA ALA A 53 16.91 0.08 4.39
C ALA A 53 17.38 -0.99 3.36
N PRO A 54 18.45 -1.77 3.60
CA PRO A 54 18.88 -2.80 2.64
C PRO A 54 17.87 -3.94 2.50
N ALA A 55 17.16 -4.31 3.57
CA ALA A 55 16.12 -5.34 3.53
C ALA A 55 14.87 -4.84 2.81
N PHE A 56 14.52 -3.55 2.96
CA PHE A 56 13.45 -2.91 2.21
C PHE A 56 13.71 -2.92 0.68
N GLU A 57 14.94 -2.62 0.25
CA GLU A 57 15.31 -2.69 -1.16
C GLU A 57 15.22 -4.11 -1.72
N ALA A 58 15.73 -5.11 -0.97
CA ALA A 58 15.60 -6.52 -1.34
C ALA A 58 14.13 -6.96 -1.42
N PHE A 59 13.29 -6.52 -0.47
CA PHE A 59 11.86 -6.79 -0.47
C PHE A 59 11.17 -6.21 -1.70
N CYS A 60 11.48 -4.94 -2.05
CA CYS A 60 10.93 -4.31 -3.24
C CYS A 60 11.27 -5.08 -4.52
N ALA A 61 12.52 -5.55 -4.64
CA ALA A 61 12.98 -6.34 -5.79
C ALA A 61 12.32 -7.73 -5.85
N ALA A 62 12.22 -8.44 -4.72
CA ALA A 62 11.63 -9.77 -4.64
C ALA A 62 10.14 -9.77 -4.99
N HIS A 63 9.39 -8.78 -4.51
CA HIS A 63 7.94 -8.68 -4.71
C HIS A 63 7.53 -7.88 -5.95
N ARG A 64 8.50 -7.32 -6.71
CA ARG A 64 8.28 -6.48 -7.89
C ARG A 64 7.24 -5.38 -7.63
N VAL A 65 7.40 -4.70 -6.50
CA VAL A 65 6.41 -3.74 -6.01
C VAL A 65 6.44 -2.46 -6.82
N ARG A 66 5.27 -1.87 -7.06
CA ARG A 66 5.12 -0.50 -7.56
C ARG A 66 5.11 0.46 -6.37
N ARG A 67 5.99 1.45 -6.38
CA ARG A 67 5.95 2.53 -5.39
C ARG A 67 4.75 3.42 -5.70
N LEU A 68 3.86 3.60 -4.73
CA LEU A 68 2.96 4.74 -4.73
C LEU A 68 3.78 5.92 -4.23
N ASP A 69 4.22 6.75 -5.17
CA ASP A 69 4.63 8.12 -4.91
C ASP A 69 3.32 8.91 -4.76
N ASP A 70 3.11 9.55 -3.61
CA ASP A 70 2.02 10.51 -3.37
C ASP A 70 2.58 11.93 -3.53
#